data_AF-A0A959Z1W0-F1
#
_entry.id   AF-A0A959Z1W0-F1
#
_cell.length_a   1.000
_cell.length_b   1.000
_cell.length_c   1.000
_cell.angle_alpha   90.00
_cell.angle_beta   90.00
_cell.angle_gamma   90.00
#
_symmetry.space_group_name_H-M   'P 1'
#
loop_
_entity.id
_entity.type
_entity.pdbx_description
1 polymer ?
#
loop_
_entity_poly.entity_id
_entity_poly.type
_entity_poly.pdbx_seq_one_letter_code
_entity_poly.pdbx_strand_id
1 'polypeptide(L)'
;HIQFTSAGQGDVDPVELIVSAEIDADASPISWAPFDLSGRVRSDTISWQPQPWGGAGSAGPEQRTPDLSAMVQEVVDLPGWQANNAMLFLVFGSGRRQAFSFEMDPQSAPELCISYIIPDPVPDCLGVLDGPNMPGAPCDDGDPATGGDAWSAACECIGALLDCEGVPGGASLPGSGCDDGNALTENDAWDASCNCIGDLLPFDCVGAPGGTALPGTPCDDGDADTGDDTWDTSCNCAGQLIDCTGVAGGSDLPGTPCDDGDPGTGDDIWSTSCDCSGELIDCEGVVGGTALVGTPCDDGDPGTGNDLWTSNCDCEGQPFDCLGVPGGVAMPGSPCDDGDPGTGLDVWTTACECQGQLIDCSGVAGGPALPGTACDDGDPDTGDDMWSSSCDCMGSPLDCLGVPGGDDLPGAPCNDGDPDTGNDTWTSNCSCVGEPFDCEGVPGGPALPGVPCDDGDPATGLDAWTTACLCEGIPVDCAGTPGGTAFIDSCGTCAGGTTGVEPDPDSDGDSFLDCLDNCPGTWNPDQLDSDGDGVGDVCDDDVGILDHHGAPAFLVHPNPTTGLVHLSFSSPEARKITLLDLSGAVVLDAPFSSVVDLSRLAQGTYVLTVLDGSGRPLGRSRIVLF
;
A
#
# COMPACT_ATOMS: atom_id res chain seq x y z
N HIS A 1 -33.01 20.46 -16.59
CA HIS A 1 -33.42 21.89 -16.59
C HIS A 1 -34.13 22.18 -15.27
N ILE A 2 -34.24 23.45 -14.85
CA ILE A 2 -35.07 23.82 -13.71
C ILE A 2 -36.41 24.35 -14.22
N GLN A 3 -37.51 23.80 -13.72
CA GLN A 3 -38.87 24.23 -14.00
C GLN A 3 -39.33 25.18 -12.88
N PHE A 4 -39.60 26.44 -13.22
CA PHE A 4 -40.19 27.40 -12.28
C PHE A 4 -41.71 27.47 -12.45
N THR A 5 -42.41 27.85 -11.39
CA THR A 5 -43.83 28.23 -11.42
C THR A 5 -43.96 29.72 -11.14
N SER A 6 -44.60 30.47 -12.05
CA SER A 6 -44.76 31.91 -11.92
C SER A 6 -45.60 32.29 -10.69
N ALA A 7 -45.11 33.18 -9.83
CA ALA A 7 -45.85 33.76 -8.70
C ALA A 7 -46.35 35.20 -9.00
N GLY A 8 -45.88 35.80 -10.10
CA GLY A 8 -46.19 37.19 -10.47
C GLY A 8 -47.31 37.33 -11.49
N GLN A 9 -47.86 38.54 -11.61
CA GLN A 9 -48.78 38.94 -12.68
C GLN A 9 -48.13 40.07 -13.48
N GLY A 10 -47.97 39.89 -14.78
CA GLY A 10 -47.45 40.94 -15.67
C GLY A 10 -45.93 41.11 -15.67
N ASP A 11 -45.16 40.04 -15.45
CA ASP A 11 -43.70 40.02 -15.63
C ASP A 11 -43.34 40.02 -17.14
N VAL A 12 -43.62 41.15 -17.79
CA VAL A 12 -43.51 41.30 -19.25
C VAL A 12 -42.25 42.04 -19.71
N ASP A 13 -41.49 42.61 -18.77
CA ASP A 13 -40.24 43.30 -19.08
C ASP A 13 -39.16 42.31 -19.58
N PRO A 14 -38.25 42.75 -20.48
CA PRO A 14 -37.11 41.95 -20.89
C PRO A 14 -36.24 41.56 -19.69
N VAL A 15 -35.77 40.32 -19.68
CA VAL A 15 -34.95 39.75 -18.62
C VAL A 15 -33.75 39.05 -19.23
N GLU A 16 -32.59 39.24 -18.60
CA GLU A 16 -31.36 38.56 -18.95
C GLU A 16 -30.73 38.01 -17.68
N LEU A 17 -30.72 36.68 -17.58
CA LEU A 17 -30.19 35.93 -16.46
C LEU A 17 -29.03 35.06 -16.94
N ILE A 18 -28.18 34.68 -16.00
CA ILE A 18 -27.17 33.66 -16.17
C ILE A 18 -27.29 32.67 -15.02
N VAL A 19 -27.07 31.39 -15.35
CA VAL A 19 -27.15 30.26 -14.43
C VAL A 19 -25.76 29.65 -14.31
N SER A 20 -25.35 29.30 -13.09
CA SER A 20 -24.15 28.49 -12.78
C SER A 20 -24.47 27.53 -11.64
N ALA A 21 -23.73 26.44 -11.52
CA ALA A 21 -23.75 25.56 -10.35
C ALA A 21 -22.53 25.80 -9.47
N GLU A 22 -22.61 25.42 -8.20
CA GLU A 22 -21.45 25.30 -7.32
C GLU A 22 -20.65 24.04 -7.68
N ILE A 23 -19.32 24.14 -7.71
CA ILE A 23 -18.41 22.99 -7.88
C ILE A 23 -18.10 22.43 -6.49
N ASP A 24 -19.06 21.72 -5.93
CA ASP A 24 -18.96 20.98 -4.66
C ASP A 24 -19.82 19.71 -4.78
N ALA A 25 -19.27 18.58 -4.31
CA ALA A 25 -19.95 17.29 -4.38
C ALA A 25 -21.10 17.17 -3.37
N ASP A 26 -21.14 18.01 -2.32
CA ASP A 26 -22.27 18.13 -1.40
C ASP A 26 -22.40 19.58 -0.88
N ALA A 27 -23.19 20.38 -1.61
CA ALA A 27 -23.26 21.81 -1.39
C ALA A 27 -23.81 22.16 0.02
N SER A 28 -22.98 22.83 0.82
CA SER A 28 -23.37 23.27 2.17
C SER A 28 -24.55 24.25 2.14
N PRO A 29 -25.50 24.18 3.11
CA PRO A 29 -26.65 25.08 3.19
C PRO A 29 -26.29 26.57 3.16
N ILE A 30 -27.17 27.37 2.56
CA ILE A 30 -27.02 28.83 2.51
C ILE A 30 -27.25 29.42 3.90
N SER A 31 -26.38 30.32 4.32
CA SER A 31 -26.38 31.01 5.61
C SER A 31 -26.29 32.53 5.48
N TRP A 32 -26.39 33.23 6.60
CA TRP A 32 -26.22 34.69 6.66
C TRP A 32 -24.75 35.13 6.76
N ALA A 33 -23.79 34.22 6.58
CA ALA A 33 -22.37 34.54 6.64
C ALA A 33 -21.98 35.51 5.50
N PRO A 34 -21.07 36.47 5.75
CA PRO A 34 -20.56 37.34 4.70
C PRO A 34 -19.97 36.53 3.54
N PHE A 35 -20.32 36.90 2.31
CA PHE A 35 -19.85 36.28 1.06
C PHE A 35 -20.29 34.84 0.82
N ASP A 36 -21.25 34.30 1.57
CA ASP A 36 -21.66 32.89 1.48
C ASP A 36 -22.12 32.45 0.08
N LEU A 37 -22.68 33.34 -0.74
CA LEU A 37 -23.01 33.04 -2.15
C LEU A 37 -21.91 33.46 -3.14
N SER A 38 -21.22 34.57 -2.87
CA SER A 38 -20.22 35.13 -3.78
C SER A 38 -18.86 34.43 -3.71
N GLY A 39 -18.58 33.73 -2.60
CA GLY A 39 -17.34 32.98 -2.37
C GLY A 39 -17.36 31.53 -2.87
N ARG A 40 -18.54 31.02 -3.26
CA ARG A 40 -18.73 29.66 -3.80
C ARG A 40 -17.95 29.50 -5.10
N VAL A 41 -17.25 28.38 -5.28
CA VAL A 41 -16.60 28.04 -6.56
C VAL A 41 -17.68 27.63 -7.54
N ARG A 42 -17.64 28.12 -8.78
CA ARG A 42 -18.75 27.98 -9.73
C ARG A 42 -18.31 27.34 -11.03
N SER A 43 -19.23 26.61 -11.64
CA SER A 43 -19.13 26.10 -13.00
C SER A 43 -19.08 27.24 -14.03
N ASP A 44 -18.91 26.86 -15.29
CA ASP A 44 -19.23 27.74 -16.41
C ASP A 44 -20.69 28.22 -16.38
N THR A 45 -20.94 29.38 -16.99
CA THR A 45 -22.27 30.02 -16.96
C THR A 45 -23.07 29.78 -18.23
N ILE A 46 -24.39 29.62 -18.08
CA ILE A 46 -25.35 29.51 -19.19
C ILE A 46 -26.27 30.74 -19.21
N SER A 47 -26.34 31.43 -20.34
CA SER A 47 -27.24 32.56 -20.53
C SER A 47 -28.70 32.12 -20.72
N TRP A 48 -29.60 32.80 -20.01
CA TRP A 48 -31.03 32.55 -20.02
C TRP A 48 -31.81 33.85 -20.19
N GLN A 49 -32.58 33.93 -21.28
CA GLN A 49 -33.48 35.06 -21.55
C GLN A 49 -34.92 34.55 -21.53
N PRO A 50 -35.54 34.40 -20.34
CA PRO A 50 -36.89 33.87 -20.21
C PRO A 50 -37.91 34.77 -20.91
N GLN A 51 -38.83 34.14 -21.62
CA GLN A 51 -39.97 34.85 -22.21
C GLN A 51 -40.83 35.52 -21.12
N PRO A 52 -41.68 36.50 -21.48
CA PRO A 52 -42.65 37.10 -20.54
C PRO A 52 -43.46 36.04 -19.79
N TRP A 53 -43.59 36.16 -18.47
CA TRP A 53 -44.45 35.24 -17.70
C TRP A 53 -45.86 35.81 -17.61
N GLY A 54 -46.79 35.17 -18.31
CA GLY A 54 -48.15 35.67 -18.52
C GLY A 54 -48.96 35.85 -17.23
N GLY A 55 -49.07 34.80 -16.40
CA GLY A 55 -49.87 34.82 -15.16
C GLY A 55 -49.36 33.88 -14.07
N ALA A 56 -49.76 34.16 -12.83
CA ALA A 56 -49.42 33.34 -11.67
C ALA A 56 -49.96 31.91 -11.81
N GLY A 57 -49.19 30.93 -11.36
CA GLY A 57 -49.45 29.49 -11.53
C GLY A 57 -49.01 28.91 -12.87
N SER A 58 -48.44 29.71 -13.78
CA SER A 58 -47.96 29.20 -15.07
C SER A 58 -46.63 28.44 -14.89
N ALA A 59 -46.58 27.19 -15.34
CA ALA A 59 -45.39 26.32 -15.33
C ALA A 59 -45.24 25.61 -16.69
N GLY A 60 -44.88 26.37 -17.72
CA GLY A 60 -44.67 25.88 -19.08
C GLY A 60 -43.23 26.06 -19.57
N PRO A 61 -42.97 25.82 -20.87
CA PRO A 61 -41.65 26.00 -21.48
C PRO A 61 -41.05 27.41 -21.30
N GLU A 62 -41.88 28.44 -21.15
CA GLU A 62 -41.45 29.82 -20.94
C GLU A 62 -40.83 30.07 -19.54
N GLN A 63 -41.12 29.18 -18.58
CA GLN A 63 -40.61 29.22 -17.21
C GLN A 63 -39.44 28.24 -16.99
N ARG A 64 -38.94 27.58 -18.04
CA ARG A 64 -37.82 26.64 -17.96
C ARG A 64 -36.49 27.35 -18.18
N THR A 65 -35.46 26.92 -17.46
CA THR A 65 -34.08 27.25 -17.82
C THR A 65 -33.71 26.60 -19.17
N PRO A 66 -32.60 27.01 -19.80
CA PRO A 66 -31.98 26.24 -20.86
C PRO A 66 -31.54 24.86 -20.36
N ASP A 67 -31.00 24.05 -21.25
CA ASP A 67 -30.39 22.77 -20.88
C ASP A 67 -29.21 23.00 -19.93
N LEU A 68 -29.25 22.33 -18.78
CA LEU A 68 -28.23 22.39 -17.73
C LEU A 68 -27.46 21.06 -17.61
N SER A 69 -27.69 20.11 -18.51
CA SER A 69 -27.13 18.75 -18.45
C SER A 69 -25.62 18.72 -18.23
N ALA A 70 -24.85 19.49 -19.00
CA ALA A 70 -23.40 19.56 -18.87
C ALA A 70 -22.94 20.05 -17.48
N MET A 71 -23.64 21.03 -16.92
CA MET A 71 -23.35 21.61 -15.61
C MET A 71 -23.71 20.65 -14.47
N VAL A 72 -24.84 19.94 -14.59
CA VAL A 72 -25.21 18.89 -13.65
C VAL A 72 -24.19 17.75 -13.69
N GLN A 73 -23.77 17.33 -14.88
CA GLN A 73 -22.79 16.26 -15.04
C GLN A 73 -21.43 16.62 -14.45
N GLU A 74 -20.98 17.88 -14.61
CA GLU A 74 -19.73 18.37 -14.02
C GLU A 74 -19.71 18.22 -12.49
N VAL A 75 -20.84 18.46 -11.81
CA VAL A 75 -20.95 18.30 -10.35
C VAL A 75 -21.05 16.83 -9.96
N VAL A 76 -21.81 16.02 -10.71
CA VAL A 76 -21.96 14.57 -10.46
C VAL A 76 -20.64 13.81 -10.66
N ASP A 77 -19.78 14.27 -11.57
CA ASP A 77 -18.47 13.67 -11.83
C ASP A 77 -17.42 14.02 -10.76
N LEU A 78 -17.76 14.87 -9.77
CA LEU A 78 -16.83 15.21 -8.70
C LEU A 78 -16.56 14.01 -7.79
N PRO A 79 -15.29 13.79 -7.40
CA PRO A 79 -14.96 12.82 -6.35
C PRO A 79 -15.73 13.13 -5.06
N GLY A 80 -16.46 12.14 -4.54
CA GLY A 80 -17.27 12.28 -3.33
C GLY A 80 -18.75 12.57 -3.57
N TRP A 81 -19.20 12.71 -4.82
CA TRP A 81 -20.64 12.79 -5.12
C TRP A 81 -21.32 11.47 -4.74
N GLN A 82 -22.43 11.56 -4.01
CA GLN A 82 -23.27 10.43 -3.61
C GLN A 82 -24.75 10.74 -3.87
N ALA A 83 -25.57 9.69 -3.94
CA ALA A 83 -27.02 9.86 -4.03
C ALA A 83 -27.53 10.65 -2.81
N ASN A 84 -28.45 11.59 -3.05
CA ASN A 84 -28.99 12.55 -2.08
C ASN A 84 -28.10 13.73 -1.68
N ASN A 85 -26.88 13.85 -2.22
CA ASN A 85 -26.08 15.05 -2.01
C ASN A 85 -26.75 16.31 -2.56
N ALA A 86 -26.51 17.45 -1.91
CA ALA A 86 -27.08 18.72 -2.30
C ALA A 86 -26.34 19.34 -3.50
N MET A 87 -27.10 19.91 -4.44
CA MET A 87 -26.57 20.70 -5.56
C MET A 87 -27.09 22.13 -5.47
N LEU A 88 -26.18 23.12 -5.51
CA LEU A 88 -26.54 24.53 -5.47
C LEU A 88 -26.47 25.18 -6.86
N PHE A 89 -27.60 25.74 -7.31
CA PHE A 89 -27.66 26.58 -8.50
C PHE A 89 -27.75 28.06 -8.13
N LEU A 90 -26.96 28.88 -8.82
CA LEU A 90 -26.97 30.32 -8.68
C LEU A 90 -27.53 30.96 -9.95
N VAL A 91 -28.58 31.77 -9.79
CA VAL A 91 -29.22 32.52 -10.87
C VAL A 91 -29.06 34.02 -10.59
N PHE A 92 -28.43 34.75 -11.48
CA PHE A 92 -28.17 36.18 -11.34
C PHE A 92 -28.28 36.90 -12.68
N GLY A 93 -28.55 38.20 -12.65
CA GLY A 93 -28.71 38.98 -13.88
C GLY A 93 -29.54 40.23 -13.67
N SER A 94 -30.26 40.65 -14.71
CA SER A 94 -31.06 41.87 -14.74
C SER A 94 -32.50 41.64 -15.21
N GLY A 95 -33.41 42.49 -14.72
CA GLY A 95 -34.86 42.36 -14.95
C GLY A 95 -35.56 41.57 -13.84
N ARG A 96 -36.84 41.21 -14.04
CA ARG A 96 -37.67 40.57 -13.02
C ARG A 96 -38.51 39.41 -13.58
N ARG A 97 -38.43 38.27 -12.90
CA ARG A 97 -39.40 37.17 -12.93
C ARG A 97 -39.67 36.75 -11.49
N GLN A 98 -40.93 36.55 -11.13
CA GLN A 98 -41.31 36.09 -9.79
C GLN A 98 -41.75 34.64 -9.85
N ALA A 99 -41.09 33.77 -9.08
CA ALA A 99 -41.46 32.36 -8.94
C ALA A 99 -41.86 32.05 -7.50
N PHE A 100 -42.62 30.98 -7.30
CA PHE A 100 -42.84 30.41 -5.96
C PHE A 100 -41.52 29.84 -5.41
N SER A 101 -41.31 29.98 -4.10
CA SER A 101 -40.25 29.25 -3.38
C SER A 101 -40.88 28.10 -2.60
N PHE A 102 -40.05 27.14 -2.17
CA PHE A 102 -40.51 26.02 -1.37
C PHE A 102 -41.22 26.44 -0.08
N GLU A 103 -40.69 27.47 0.60
CA GLU A 103 -41.26 28.00 1.84
C GLU A 103 -42.57 28.76 1.62
N MET A 104 -42.82 29.24 0.39
CA MET A 104 -44.06 29.91 0.03
C MET A 104 -45.14 28.89 -0.34
N ASP A 105 -44.81 27.93 -1.21
CA ASP A 105 -45.67 26.84 -1.62
C ASP A 105 -44.83 25.65 -2.12
N PRO A 106 -44.74 24.55 -1.33
CA PRO A 106 -43.97 23.36 -1.71
C PRO A 106 -44.42 22.71 -3.02
N GLN A 107 -45.72 22.79 -3.36
CA GLN A 107 -46.26 22.16 -4.58
C GLN A 107 -45.96 22.96 -5.85
N SER A 108 -45.61 24.24 -5.69
CA SER A 108 -45.27 25.14 -6.81
C SER A 108 -43.79 25.52 -6.84
N ALA A 109 -42.97 24.91 -5.97
CA ALA A 109 -41.55 25.20 -5.85
C ALA A 109 -40.78 24.88 -7.14
N PRO A 110 -39.59 25.47 -7.36
CA PRO A 110 -38.78 25.14 -8.52
C PRO A 110 -38.31 23.68 -8.47
N GLU A 111 -38.49 22.95 -9.57
CA GLU A 111 -38.12 21.54 -9.68
C GLU A 111 -36.93 21.36 -10.61
N LEU A 112 -35.95 20.54 -10.20
CA LEU A 112 -34.88 20.11 -11.09
C LEU A 112 -35.34 18.88 -11.87
N CYS A 113 -35.65 19.06 -13.16
CA CYS A 113 -36.04 17.97 -14.04
C CYS A 113 -34.82 17.41 -14.78
N ILE A 114 -34.48 16.14 -14.51
CA ILE A 114 -33.35 15.42 -15.11
C ILE A 114 -33.90 14.27 -15.95
N SER A 115 -33.34 14.11 -17.16
CA SER A 115 -33.50 12.91 -17.96
C SER A 115 -32.11 12.33 -18.19
N TYR A 116 -31.89 11.10 -17.76
CA TYR A 116 -30.61 10.42 -17.81
C TYR A 116 -30.78 9.02 -18.40
N ILE A 117 -29.69 8.46 -18.90
CA ILE A 117 -29.62 7.08 -19.35
C ILE A 117 -28.86 6.33 -18.27
N ILE A 118 -29.49 5.34 -17.66
CA ILE A 118 -28.77 4.34 -16.86
C ILE A 118 -28.09 3.43 -17.89
N PRO A 119 -26.75 3.35 -17.97
CA PRO A 119 -26.12 2.36 -18.83
C PRO A 119 -26.58 0.96 -18.38
N ASP A 120 -26.95 0.12 -19.34
CA ASP A 120 -27.35 -1.26 -19.03
C ASP A 120 -26.26 -1.94 -18.18
N PRO A 121 -26.63 -2.66 -17.10
CA PRO A 121 -25.65 -3.35 -16.27
C PRO A 121 -24.87 -4.33 -17.16
N VAL A 122 -23.55 -4.14 -17.22
CA VAL A 122 -22.68 -4.94 -18.07
C VAL A 122 -22.37 -6.22 -17.30
N PRO A 123 -22.65 -7.41 -17.85
CA PRO A 123 -22.18 -8.65 -17.25
C PRO A 123 -20.66 -8.66 -17.24
N ASP A 124 -20.07 -9.03 -16.10
CA ASP A 124 -18.64 -9.29 -15.99
C ASP A 124 -18.23 -10.51 -16.84
N CYS A 125 -16.93 -10.83 -16.87
CA CYS A 125 -16.42 -11.96 -17.65
C CYS A 125 -16.94 -13.34 -17.21
N LEU A 126 -17.62 -13.43 -16.06
CA LEU A 126 -18.32 -14.63 -15.58
C LEU A 126 -19.84 -14.56 -15.80
N GLY A 127 -20.35 -13.50 -16.42
CA GLY A 127 -21.78 -13.29 -16.69
C GLY A 127 -22.57 -12.77 -15.50
N VAL A 128 -21.90 -12.26 -14.45
CA VAL A 128 -22.54 -11.63 -13.29
C VAL A 128 -22.75 -10.15 -13.59
N LEU A 129 -23.98 -9.67 -13.51
CA LEU A 129 -24.30 -8.25 -13.67
C LEU A 129 -23.57 -7.44 -12.58
N ASP A 130 -22.82 -6.42 -13.00
CA ASP A 130 -21.98 -5.58 -12.13
C ASP A 130 -20.97 -6.37 -11.28
N GLY A 131 -20.54 -7.54 -11.78
CA GLY A 131 -19.54 -8.36 -11.13
C GLY A 131 -18.11 -7.78 -11.23
N PRO A 132 -17.20 -8.19 -10.33
CA PRO A 132 -15.86 -7.62 -10.25
C PRO A 132 -14.90 -8.09 -11.36
N ASN A 133 -15.28 -9.09 -12.16
CA ASN A 133 -14.39 -9.73 -13.14
C ASN A 133 -14.41 -9.02 -14.50
N MET A 134 -14.09 -7.73 -14.52
CA MET A 134 -14.00 -6.96 -15.77
C MET A 134 -12.62 -7.10 -16.43
N PRO A 135 -12.48 -6.84 -17.74
CA PRO A 135 -11.18 -6.80 -18.38
C PRO A 135 -10.18 -5.90 -17.63
N GLY A 136 -9.01 -6.45 -17.29
CA GLY A 136 -8.00 -5.80 -16.45
C GLY A 136 -8.09 -6.13 -14.96
N ALA A 137 -9.18 -6.74 -14.49
CA ALA A 137 -9.27 -7.24 -13.11
C ALA A 137 -8.37 -8.47 -12.93
N PRO A 138 -7.78 -8.65 -11.73
CA PRO A 138 -6.91 -9.79 -11.45
C PRO A 138 -7.67 -11.11 -11.50
N CYS A 139 -7.01 -12.16 -11.96
CA CYS A 139 -7.51 -13.53 -11.98
C CYS A 139 -6.37 -14.53 -11.74
N ASP A 140 -6.60 -15.83 -11.92
CA ASP A 140 -5.58 -16.89 -11.86
C ASP A 140 -5.87 -17.85 -13.02
N ASP A 141 -4.95 -17.96 -13.99
CA ASP A 141 -5.12 -18.82 -15.17
C ASP A 141 -4.72 -20.27 -14.93
N GLY A 142 -4.16 -20.56 -13.73
CA GLY A 142 -3.73 -21.87 -13.29
C GLY A 142 -2.44 -22.37 -13.95
N ASP A 143 -1.75 -21.54 -14.75
CA ASP A 143 -0.45 -21.85 -15.31
C ASP A 143 0.67 -21.29 -14.42
N PRO A 144 1.46 -22.15 -13.74
CA PRO A 144 2.54 -21.69 -12.86
C PRO A 144 3.71 -21.02 -13.60
N ALA A 145 3.73 -21.02 -14.94
CA ALA A 145 4.75 -20.34 -15.74
C ALA A 145 4.38 -18.88 -16.08
N THR A 146 3.18 -18.44 -15.73
CA THR A 146 2.66 -17.09 -15.94
C THR A 146 2.40 -16.38 -14.60
N GLY A 147 2.33 -15.06 -14.63
CA GLY A 147 1.89 -14.27 -13.50
C GLY A 147 1.31 -12.93 -13.93
N GLY A 148 0.85 -12.16 -12.94
CA GLY A 148 0.14 -10.90 -13.23
C GLY A 148 -1.17 -11.12 -14.00
N ASP A 149 -1.81 -12.27 -13.77
CA ASP A 149 -2.95 -12.73 -14.54
C ASP A 149 -4.11 -11.76 -14.43
N ALA A 150 -4.66 -11.41 -15.59
CA ALA A 150 -5.78 -10.49 -15.67
C ALA A 150 -6.78 -10.96 -16.73
N TRP A 151 -8.04 -10.61 -16.51
CA TRP A 151 -9.08 -10.83 -17.50
C TRP A 151 -8.77 -10.03 -18.77
N SER A 152 -8.66 -10.71 -19.90
CA SER A 152 -8.44 -10.07 -21.19
C SER A 152 -9.71 -9.37 -21.70
N ALA A 153 -9.58 -8.54 -22.73
CA ALA A 153 -10.74 -7.95 -23.43
C ALA A 153 -11.65 -9.00 -24.08
N ALA A 154 -11.17 -10.25 -24.24
CA ALA A 154 -11.95 -11.38 -24.72
C ALA A 154 -12.54 -12.22 -23.56
N CYS A 155 -12.41 -11.77 -22.31
CA CYS A 155 -12.82 -12.49 -21.10
C CYS A 155 -12.14 -13.86 -20.95
N GLU A 156 -10.85 -13.89 -21.24
CA GLU A 156 -9.97 -15.02 -20.96
C GLU A 156 -9.04 -14.59 -19.83
N CYS A 157 -8.93 -15.41 -18.77
CA CYS A 157 -7.91 -15.19 -17.77
C CYS A 157 -6.56 -15.63 -18.34
N ILE A 158 -5.64 -14.69 -18.49
CA ILE A 158 -4.32 -14.94 -19.06
C ILE A 158 -3.27 -14.14 -18.28
N GLY A 159 -2.16 -14.79 -17.96
CA GLY A 159 -0.97 -14.15 -17.42
C GLY A 159 0.09 -13.85 -18.46
N ALA A 160 1.06 -13.02 -18.06
CA ALA A 160 2.29 -12.84 -18.83
C ALA A 160 3.32 -13.89 -18.39
N LEU A 161 4.09 -14.43 -19.34
CA LEU A 161 5.19 -15.35 -19.05
C LEU A 161 6.14 -14.72 -18.02
N LEU A 162 6.43 -15.47 -16.97
CA LEU A 162 7.43 -15.09 -15.98
C LEU A 162 8.82 -15.16 -16.61
N ASP A 163 9.63 -14.14 -16.36
CA ASP A 163 11.06 -14.18 -16.67
C ASP A 163 11.85 -14.96 -15.60
N CYS A 164 13.17 -15.06 -15.74
CA CYS A 164 14.02 -15.82 -14.83
C CYS A 164 14.09 -15.25 -13.40
N GLU A 165 13.59 -14.03 -13.17
CA GLU A 165 13.47 -13.42 -11.84
C GLU A 165 12.05 -13.53 -11.27
N GLY A 166 11.13 -14.20 -11.99
CA GLY A 166 9.75 -14.34 -11.58
C GLY A 166 8.92 -13.07 -11.80
N VAL A 167 9.34 -12.19 -12.72
CA VAL A 167 8.60 -10.97 -13.06
C VAL A 167 7.74 -11.24 -14.31
N PRO A 168 6.41 -11.03 -14.24
CA PRO A 168 5.53 -11.17 -15.41
C PRO A 168 5.90 -10.20 -16.53
N GLY A 169 6.23 -10.73 -17.70
CA GLY A 169 6.64 -9.92 -18.87
C GLY A 169 7.99 -9.22 -18.71
N GLY A 170 8.81 -9.66 -17.76
CA GLY A 170 10.12 -9.08 -17.50
C GLY A 170 11.17 -9.39 -18.58
N ALA A 171 12.31 -8.73 -18.49
CA ALA A 171 13.36 -8.76 -19.52
C ALA A 171 14.44 -9.83 -19.26
N SER A 172 14.42 -10.48 -18.10
CA SER A 172 15.44 -11.44 -17.66
C SER A 172 15.21 -12.81 -18.28
N LEU A 173 15.37 -12.90 -19.60
CA LEU A 173 15.15 -14.12 -20.40
C LEU A 173 16.46 -14.89 -20.62
N PRO A 174 16.41 -16.21 -20.91
CA PRO A 174 17.61 -16.95 -21.27
C PRO A 174 18.44 -16.26 -22.38
N GLY A 175 19.70 -15.96 -22.07
CA GLY A 175 20.63 -15.21 -22.91
C GLY A 175 20.69 -13.70 -22.66
N SER A 176 19.86 -13.13 -21.78
CA SER A 176 20.05 -11.76 -21.29
C SER A 176 21.14 -11.72 -20.22
N GLY A 177 21.81 -10.57 -20.10
CA GLY A 177 22.87 -10.38 -19.12
C GLY A 177 22.34 -10.43 -17.68
N CYS A 178 23.15 -10.96 -16.78
CA CYS A 178 22.91 -11.00 -15.34
C CYS A 178 24.25 -10.81 -14.59
N ASP A 179 24.27 -10.97 -13.27
CA ASP A 179 25.50 -10.97 -12.46
C ASP A 179 25.39 -12.16 -11.49
N ASP A 180 26.29 -13.14 -11.61
CA ASP A 180 26.26 -14.36 -10.79
C ASP A 180 26.98 -14.19 -9.44
N GLY A 181 27.50 -12.98 -9.17
CA GLY A 181 28.21 -12.61 -7.95
C GLY A 181 29.59 -13.24 -7.83
N ASN A 182 30.06 -13.98 -8.84
CA ASN A 182 31.36 -14.61 -8.85
C ASN A 182 32.37 -13.73 -9.59
N ALA A 183 33.27 -13.09 -8.85
CA ALA A 183 34.31 -12.23 -9.42
C ALA A 183 35.34 -12.97 -10.33
N LEU A 184 35.26 -14.30 -10.46
CA LEU A 184 36.13 -15.12 -11.31
C LEU A 184 35.50 -15.45 -12.67
N THR A 185 34.29 -14.97 -12.94
CA THR A 185 33.55 -15.18 -14.20
C THR A 185 33.30 -13.85 -14.92
N GLU A 186 33.18 -13.91 -16.25
CA GLU A 186 32.79 -12.79 -17.10
C GLU A 186 31.66 -13.19 -18.07
N ASN A 187 30.96 -12.21 -18.64
CA ASN A 187 29.87 -12.41 -19.60
C ASN A 187 28.67 -13.20 -19.04
N ASP A 188 28.34 -12.98 -17.77
CA ASP A 188 27.23 -13.59 -17.06
C ASP A 188 25.90 -13.44 -17.81
N ALA A 189 25.24 -14.57 -18.05
CA ALA A 189 23.96 -14.63 -18.71
C ALA A 189 23.05 -15.69 -18.11
N TRP A 190 21.74 -15.45 -18.18
CA TRP A 190 20.75 -16.43 -17.78
C TRP A 190 20.77 -17.64 -18.72
N ASP A 191 20.92 -18.84 -18.17
CA ASP A 191 20.83 -20.08 -18.95
C ASP A 191 19.37 -20.50 -19.21
N ALA A 192 19.18 -21.59 -19.97
CA ALA A 192 17.85 -22.11 -20.30
C ALA A 192 17.07 -22.67 -19.09
N SER A 193 17.74 -22.83 -17.94
CA SER A 193 17.14 -23.26 -16.67
C SER A 193 17.03 -22.10 -15.67
N CYS A 194 17.24 -20.86 -16.11
CA CYS A 194 17.23 -19.65 -15.29
C CYS A 194 18.27 -19.65 -14.15
N ASN A 195 19.46 -20.19 -14.41
CA ASN A 195 20.63 -19.93 -13.59
C ASN A 195 21.44 -18.81 -14.22
N CYS A 196 21.78 -17.80 -13.44
CA CYS A 196 22.79 -16.83 -13.84
C CYS A 196 24.17 -17.48 -13.73
N ILE A 197 24.88 -17.62 -14.84
CA ILE A 197 26.21 -18.22 -14.89
C ILE A 197 27.12 -17.40 -15.81
N GLY A 198 28.36 -17.19 -15.40
CA GLY A 198 29.39 -16.60 -16.25
C GLY A 198 30.46 -17.57 -16.75
N ASP A 199 31.26 -17.12 -17.72
CA ASP A 199 32.40 -17.82 -18.28
C ASP A 199 33.64 -17.58 -17.41
N LEU A 200 34.38 -18.63 -17.03
CA LEU A 200 35.58 -18.50 -16.17
C LEU A 200 36.68 -17.67 -16.83
N LEU A 201 37.25 -16.71 -16.08
CA LEU A 201 38.41 -15.92 -16.49
C LEU A 201 39.63 -16.81 -16.78
N PRO A 202 40.48 -16.44 -17.77
CA PRO A 202 41.71 -17.17 -18.06
C PRO A 202 42.69 -17.13 -16.87
N PHE A 203 43.35 -18.26 -16.62
CA PHE A 203 44.35 -18.41 -15.57
C PHE A 203 45.68 -17.74 -15.95
N ASP A 204 46.30 -17.05 -15.00
CA ASP A 204 47.66 -16.50 -15.13
C ASP A 204 48.76 -17.56 -14.88
N CYS A 205 50.03 -17.16 -14.94
CA CYS A 205 51.16 -18.09 -14.80
C CYS A 205 51.32 -18.72 -13.40
N VAL A 206 50.63 -18.22 -12.38
CA VAL A 206 50.60 -18.82 -11.03
C VAL A 206 49.29 -19.58 -10.76
N GLY A 207 48.42 -19.71 -11.76
CA GLY A 207 47.15 -20.44 -11.66
C GLY A 207 46.04 -19.64 -10.99
N ALA A 208 46.14 -18.30 -10.93
CA ALA A 208 45.08 -17.43 -10.46
C ALA A 208 44.19 -16.97 -11.65
N PRO A 209 42.87 -17.23 -11.64
CA PRO A 209 41.95 -16.69 -12.66
C PRO A 209 41.97 -15.16 -12.63
N GLY A 210 42.25 -14.51 -13.76
CA GLY A 210 42.31 -13.04 -13.86
C GLY A 210 43.53 -12.40 -13.20
N GLY A 211 44.56 -13.18 -12.85
CA GLY A 211 45.76 -12.68 -12.17
C GLY A 211 46.73 -11.90 -13.06
N THR A 212 47.66 -11.18 -12.44
CA THR A 212 48.58 -10.25 -13.11
C THR A 212 49.90 -10.89 -13.57
N ALA A 213 50.14 -12.18 -13.26
CA ALA A 213 51.36 -12.88 -13.63
C ALA A 213 51.30 -13.35 -15.10
N LEU A 214 51.58 -12.45 -16.03
CA LEU A 214 51.55 -12.69 -17.48
C LEU A 214 52.97 -12.67 -18.07
N PRO A 215 53.22 -13.34 -19.21
CA PRO A 215 54.53 -13.29 -19.86
C PRO A 215 55.03 -11.83 -20.07
N GLY A 216 56.21 -11.52 -19.53
CA GLY A 216 56.83 -10.20 -19.55
C GLY A 216 56.57 -9.34 -18.31
N THR A 217 55.78 -9.80 -17.33
CA THR A 217 55.65 -9.11 -16.03
C THR A 217 56.76 -9.53 -15.06
N PRO A 218 57.14 -8.66 -14.09
CA PRO A 218 58.14 -8.98 -13.08
C PRO A 218 57.76 -10.22 -12.27
N CYS A 219 58.77 -10.99 -11.89
CA CYS A 219 58.64 -12.13 -11.00
C CYS A 219 59.91 -12.22 -10.12
N ASP A 220 59.98 -13.24 -9.26
CA ASP A 220 61.16 -13.57 -8.45
C ASP A 220 61.39 -15.07 -8.64
N ASP A 221 62.53 -15.46 -9.23
CA ASP A 221 62.86 -16.87 -9.48
C ASP A 221 63.54 -17.54 -8.28
N GLY A 222 63.76 -16.79 -7.20
CA GLY A 222 64.39 -17.23 -5.96
C GLY A 222 65.90 -17.45 -6.08
N ASP A 223 66.51 -17.10 -7.21
CA ASP A 223 67.96 -17.15 -7.41
C ASP A 223 68.57 -15.78 -7.09
N ALA A 224 69.30 -15.71 -5.97
CA ALA A 224 69.91 -14.47 -5.49
C ALA A 224 71.03 -13.94 -6.41
N ASP A 225 71.51 -14.76 -7.36
CA ASP A 225 72.57 -14.39 -8.31
C ASP A 225 72.00 -13.76 -9.60
N THR A 226 70.67 -13.70 -9.76
CA THR A 226 69.99 -13.10 -10.91
C THR A 226 69.12 -11.89 -10.53
N GLY A 227 68.91 -11.00 -11.50
CA GLY A 227 68.01 -9.85 -11.37
C GLY A 227 67.31 -9.53 -12.70
N ASP A 228 66.34 -8.61 -12.64
CA ASP A 228 65.39 -8.32 -13.73
C ASP A 228 64.56 -9.55 -14.18
N ASP A 229 64.06 -10.33 -13.22
CA ASP A 229 63.33 -11.57 -13.51
C ASP A 229 61.95 -11.28 -14.12
N THR A 230 61.62 -11.99 -15.18
CA THR A 230 60.31 -11.89 -15.84
C THR A 230 59.74 -13.24 -16.21
N TRP A 231 58.40 -13.34 -16.21
CA TRP A 231 57.71 -14.54 -16.67
C TRP A 231 57.93 -14.73 -18.18
N ASP A 232 58.37 -15.91 -18.60
CA ASP A 232 58.47 -16.26 -20.01
C ASP A 232 57.13 -16.74 -20.60
N THR A 233 57.07 -16.96 -21.91
CA THR A 233 55.86 -17.47 -22.61
C THR A 233 55.43 -18.89 -22.23
N SER A 234 56.27 -19.60 -21.46
CA SER A 234 55.99 -20.93 -20.90
C SER A 234 55.72 -20.88 -19.40
N CYS A 235 55.53 -19.68 -18.83
CA CYS A 235 55.30 -19.43 -17.40
C CYS A 235 56.44 -19.91 -16.49
N ASN A 236 57.69 -19.78 -16.94
CA ASN A 236 58.86 -19.88 -16.06
C ASN A 236 59.35 -18.48 -15.69
N CYS A 237 59.65 -18.26 -14.42
CA CYS A 237 60.34 -17.07 -13.95
C CYS A 237 61.86 -17.28 -14.09
N ALA A 238 62.58 -16.35 -14.72
CA ALA A 238 64.04 -16.39 -14.84
C ALA A 238 64.64 -14.99 -15.00
N GLY A 239 65.79 -14.74 -14.35
CA GLY A 239 66.55 -13.49 -14.42
C GLY A 239 67.85 -13.52 -15.21
N GLN A 240 68.58 -12.39 -15.20
CA GLN A 240 69.93 -12.23 -15.76
C GLN A 240 70.98 -12.18 -14.65
N LEU A 241 72.16 -12.79 -14.87
CA LEU A 241 73.24 -12.85 -13.87
C LEU A 241 73.73 -11.44 -13.49
N ILE A 242 73.78 -11.15 -12.18
CA ILE A 242 74.23 -9.88 -11.61
C ILE A 242 75.76 -9.84 -11.54
N ASP A 243 76.39 -8.73 -11.95
CA ASP A 243 77.84 -8.53 -11.83
C ASP A 243 78.28 -8.02 -10.44
N CYS A 244 79.58 -7.90 -10.19
CA CYS A 244 80.11 -7.49 -8.88
C CYS A 244 79.75 -6.07 -8.44
N THR A 245 79.13 -5.27 -9.32
CA THR A 245 78.62 -3.92 -9.00
C THR A 245 77.11 -3.88 -8.83
N GLY A 246 76.44 -5.03 -8.89
CA GLY A 246 74.99 -5.15 -8.73
C GLY A 246 74.19 -4.89 -10.01
N VAL A 247 74.82 -4.96 -11.19
CA VAL A 247 74.15 -4.73 -12.47
C VAL A 247 73.83 -6.06 -13.16
N ALA A 248 72.55 -6.33 -13.39
CA ALA A 248 72.08 -7.46 -14.19
C ALA A 248 72.67 -7.39 -15.62
N GLY A 249 73.54 -8.35 -15.98
CA GLY A 249 74.22 -8.42 -17.28
C GLY A 249 75.52 -7.59 -17.41
N GLY A 250 76.12 -7.12 -16.31
CA GLY A 250 77.34 -6.30 -16.33
C GLY A 250 78.67 -7.05 -16.54
N SER A 251 79.79 -6.31 -16.62
CA SER A 251 81.10 -6.85 -17.05
C SER A 251 82.13 -7.07 -15.94
N ASP A 252 81.84 -6.63 -14.72
CA ASP A 252 82.77 -6.68 -13.60
C ASP A 252 82.65 -8.03 -12.87
N LEU A 253 83.37 -9.02 -13.38
CA LEU A 253 83.33 -10.41 -12.92
C LEU A 253 84.59 -10.79 -12.12
N PRO A 254 84.53 -11.81 -11.25
CA PRO A 254 85.67 -12.29 -10.50
C PRO A 254 86.94 -12.54 -11.34
N GLY A 255 88.08 -12.03 -10.86
CA GLY A 255 89.40 -12.14 -11.50
C GLY A 255 89.78 -10.99 -12.43
N THR A 256 88.94 -9.97 -12.56
CA THR A 256 89.30 -8.72 -13.26
C THR A 256 90.00 -7.74 -12.31
N PRO A 257 90.87 -6.82 -12.82
CA PRO A 257 91.56 -5.84 -11.99
C PRO A 257 90.57 -4.84 -11.38
N CYS A 258 90.86 -4.42 -10.15
CA CYS A 258 90.07 -3.42 -9.43
C CYS A 258 91.01 -2.48 -8.63
N ASP A 259 90.46 -1.47 -7.96
CA ASP A 259 91.19 -0.55 -7.08
C ASP A 259 90.35 -0.42 -5.80
N ASP A 260 90.85 -0.93 -4.68
CA ASP A 260 90.11 -0.96 -3.40
C ASP A 260 90.21 0.37 -2.63
N GLY A 261 91.05 1.30 -3.10
CA GLY A 261 91.27 2.61 -2.52
C GLY A 261 92.03 2.62 -1.19
N ASP A 262 92.57 1.49 -0.73
CA ASP A 262 93.34 1.37 0.51
C ASP A 262 94.86 1.53 0.26
N PRO A 263 95.52 2.57 0.82
CA PRO A 263 96.96 2.73 0.69
C PRO A 263 97.81 1.65 1.40
N GLY A 264 97.20 0.77 2.19
CA GLY A 264 97.83 -0.32 2.94
C GLY A 264 97.87 -1.68 2.22
N THR A 265 97.26 -1.79 1.04
CA THR A 265 97.22 -2.98 0.19
C THR A 265 97.90 -2.74 -1.16
N GLY A 266 98.24 -3.81 -1.88
CA GLY A 266 98.68 -3.73 -3.28
C GLY A 266 98.30 -4.99 -4.06
N ASP A 267 98.26 -4.86 -5.39
CA ASP A 267 97.85 -5.89 -6.36
C ASP A 267 96.35 -6.33 -6.26
N ASP A 268 95.42 -5.37 -6.31
CA ASP A 268 93.97 -5.60 -6.08
C ASP A 268 93.26 -6.27 -7.27
N ILE A 269 92.42 -7.28 -6.97
CA ILE A 269 91.58 -8.00 -7.93
C ILE A 269 90.18 -8.25 -7.35
N TRP A 270 89.16 -8.31 -8.22
CA TRP A 270 87.81 -8.72 -7.82
C TRP A 270 87.80 -10.20 -7.42
N SER A 271 87.37 -10.51 -6.21
CA SER A 271 87.28 -11.87 -5.70
C SER A 271 86.06 -12.62 -6.28
N THR A 272 85.99 -13.93 -6.08
CA THR A 272 84.79 -14.73 -6.40
C THR A 272 83.56 -14.34 -5.59
N SER A 273 83.75 -13.56 -4.53
CA SER A 273 82.69 -12.98 -3.70
C SER A 273 82.42 -11.51 -4.05
N CYS A 274 82.98 -11.00 -5.15
CA CYS A 274 82.82 -9.62 -5.59
C CYS A 274 83.38 -8.54 -4.65
N ASP A 275 84.39 -8.90 -3.86
CA ASP A 275 85.17 -7.96 -3.07
C ASP A 275 86.41 -7.53 -3.86
N CYS A 276 86.65 -6.22 -3.96
CA CYS A 276 87.90 -5.69 -4.46
C CYS A 276 88.90 -5.58 -3.30
N SER A 277 90.01 -6.32 -3.36
CA SER A 277 91.01 -6.34 -2.28
C SER A 277 92.41 -6.68 -2.76
N GLY A 278 93.44 -6.03 -2.20
CA GLY A 278 94.86 -6.38 -2.37
C GLY A 278 95.52 -7.06 -1.15
N GLU A 279 96.81 -7.39 -1.24
CA GLU A 279 97.59 -7.99 -0.14
C GLU A 279 98.10 -6.93 0.87
N LEU A 280 97.92 -7.19 2.18
CA LEU A 280 98.24 -6.28 3.29
C LEU A 280 99.75 -6.06 3.54
N ILE A 281 100.12 -4.82 3.88
CA ILE A 281 101.43 -4.42 4.43
C ILE A 281 101.38 -4.51 5.97
N ASP A 282 102.27 -5.28 6.61
CA ASP A 282 102.23 -5.53 8.06
C ASP A 282 102.77 -4.38 8.95
N CYS A 283 102.60 -4.49 10.28
CA CYS A 283 103.00 -3.45 11.24
C CYS A 283 104.55 -3.24 11.32
N GLU A 284 105.33 -4.08 10.64
CA GLU A 284 106.78 -3.94 10.44
C GLU A 284 107.14 -3.45 9.01
N GLY A 285 106.14 -3.22 8.15
CA GLY A 285 106.28 -2.62 6.81
C GLY A 285 106.52 -3.61 5.66
N VAL A 286 106.12 -4.87 5.78
CA VAL A 286 106.33 -5.94 4.79
C VAL A 286 105.01 -6.37 4.14
N VAL A 287 104.93 -6.33 2.81
CA VAL A 287 103.81 -6.91 2.03
C VAL A 287 103.76 -8.41 2.31
N GLY A 288 102.67 -8.88 2.95
CA GLY A 288 102.48 -10.26 3.36
C GLY A 288 103.17 -10.70 4.66
N GLY A 289 103.54 -9.77 5.56
CA GLY A 289 104.16 -10.09 6.84
C GLY A 289 103.18 -10.55 7.94
N THR A 290 103.69 -11.12 9.04
CA THR A 290 102.88 -11.83 10.06
C THR A 290 102.53 -11.00 11.30
N ALA A 291 103.06 -9.78 11.43
CA ALA A 291 102.79 -8.90 12.56
C ALA A 291 101.64 -7.94 12.22
N LEU A 292 100.42 -8.47 12.18
CA LEU A 292 99.22 -7.75 11.79
C LEU A 292 98.40 -7.34 13.01
N VAL A 293 97.63 -6.25 12.87
CA VAL A 293 96.61 -5.85 13.84
C VAL A 293 95.70 -7.05 14.14
N GLY A 294 95.52 -7.40 15.42
CA GLY A 294 94.76 -8.57 15.84
C GLY A 294 95.57 -9.87 15.98
N THR A 295 96.90 -9.86 15.78
CA THR A 295 97.75 -11.02 16.10
C THR A 295 98.16 -11.04 17.57
N PRO A 296 98.41 -12.22 18.17
CA PRO A 296 98.67 -12.34 19.61
C PRO A 296 99.95 -11.63 20.03
N CYS A 297 99.85 -10.89 21.12
CA CYS A 297 100.96 -10.29 21.84
C CYS A 297 100.76 -10.52 23.36
N ASP A 298 101.60 -9.95 24.23
CA ASP A 298 101.48 -10.07 25.69
C ASP A 298 101.73 -8.69 26.29
N ASP A 299 100.71 -8.11 26.95
CA ASP A 299 100.73 -6.74 27.49
C ASP A 299 101.12 -6.67 28.98
N GLY A 300 101.09 -7.81 29.68
CA GLY A 300 101.54 -7.98 31.06
C GLY A 300 100.55 -7.58 32.18
N ASP A 301 99.27 -7.33 31.91
CA ASP A 301 98.26 -7.02 32.96
C ASP A 301 97.43 -8.27 33.40
N PRO A 302 97.43 -8.64 34.69
CA PRO A 302 96.67 -9.80 35.19
C PRO A 302 95.15 -9.60 35.31
N GLY A 303 94.61 -8.40 35.03
CA GLY A 303 93.17 -8.11 34.96
C GLY A 303 92.55 -8.26 33.58
N THR A 304 93.36 -8.51 32.55
CA THR A 304 92.97 -8.61 31.15
C THR A 304 93.39 -9.97 30.56
N GLY A 305 92.86 -10.32 29.41
CA GLY A 305 93.30 -11.46 28.62
C GLY A 305 92.97 -11.27 27.15
N ASN A 306 93.52 -12.14 26.29
CA ASN A 306 93.50 -12.02 24.82
C ASN A 306 94.20 -10.73 24.32
N ASP A 307 95.48 -10.57 24.63
CA ASP A 307 96.24 -9.39 24.23
C ASP A 307 96.60 -9.44 22.74
N LEU A 308 96.21 -8.40 22.02
CA LEU A 308 96.37 -8.31 20.57
C LEU A 308 97.03 -6.98 20.18
N TRP A 309 97.76 -7.00 19.07
CA TRP A 309 98.27 -5.78 18.45
C TRP A 309 97.10 -4.90 17.98
N THR A 310 97.03 -3.66 18.46
CA THR A 310 96.00 -2.67 18.13
C THR A 310 96.29 -2.00 16.80
N SER A 311 95.32 -1.25 16.27
CA SER A 311 95.44 -0.49 15.01
C SER A 311 96.53 0.58 15.02
N ASN A 312 97.02 0.97 16.20
CA ASN A 312 98.16 1.87 16.37
C ASN A 312 99.50 1.14 16.53
N CYS A 313 99.50 -0.19 16.39
CA CYS A 313 100.65 -1.08 16.60
C CYS A 313 101.13 -1.12 18.06
N ASP A 314 100.21 -1.01 19.03
CA ASP A 314 100.47 -1.20 20.46
C ASP A 314 99.87 -2.53 20.94
N CYS A 315 100.42 -3.18 21.96
CA CYS A 315 99.88 -4.44 22.50
C CYS A 315 98.98 -4.18 23.72
N GLU A 316 97.69 -4.52 23.65
CA GLU A 316 96.69 -4.28 24.71
C GLU A 316 95.72 -5.46 24.89
N GLY A 317 95.31 -5.75 26.13
CA GLY A 317 94.40 -6.84 26.54
C GLY A 317 92.98 -6.41 26.94
N GLN A 318 92.03 -7.36 26.92
CA GLN A 318 90.60 -7.10 27.19
C GLN A 318 90.15 -7.51 28.62
N PRO A 319 89.29 -6.72 29.31
CA PRO A 319 88.77 -7.05 30.64
C PRO A 319 87.67 -8.13 30.63
N PHE A 320 87.52 -8.88 31.73
CA PHE A 320 86.52 -9.96 31.90
C PHE A 320 85.08 -9.48 32.14
N ASP A 321 84.06 -10.19 31.60
CA ASP A 321 82.61 -9.91 31.76
C ASP A 321 81.93 -10.68 32.93
N CYS A 322 80.61 -10.54 33.13
CA CYS A 322 79.84 -11.21 34.21
C CYS A 322 79.83 -12.74 34.12
N LEU A 323 80.23 -13.34 32.98
CA LEU A 323 80.38 -14.78 32.79
C LEU A 323 81.86 -15.23 32.89
N GLY A 324 82.78 -14.29 33.14
CA GLY A 324 84.21 -14.56 33.30
C GLY A 324 84.96 -14.71 31.97
N VAL A 325 84.44 -14.14 30.88
CA VAL A 325 85.07 -14.18 29.55
C VAL A 325 85.79 -12.85 29.27
N PRO A 326 87.11 -12.85 28.95
CA PRO A 326 87.82 -11.63 28.55
C PRO A 326 87.23 -11.08 27.24
N GLY A 327 86.83 -9.80 27.25
CA GLY A 327 86.14 -9.15 26.14
C GLY A 327 84.67 -9.55 25.96
N GLY A 328 84.09 -10.27 26.92
CA GLY A 328 82.72 -10.75 26.82
C GLY A 328 81.66 -9.64 26.92
N VAL A 329 80.50 -9.90 26.34
CA VAL A 329 79.43 -8.91 26.16
C VAL A 329 78.43 -8.85 27.32
N ALA A 330 78.51 -9.78 28.28
CA ALA A 330 77.60 -9.85 29.42
C ALA A 330 78.04 -8.88 30.53
N MET A 331 77.79 -7.59 30.36
CA MET A 331 78.05 -6.55 31.36
C MET A 331 76.75 -6.01 31.97
N PRO A 332 76.79 -5.41 33.18
CA PRO A 332 75.60 -4.75 33.74
C PRO A 332 74.98 -3.75 32.75
N GLY A 333 73.71 -3.92 32.41
CA GLY A 333 72.96 -3.17 31.41
C GLY A 333 72.92 -3.79 30.01
N SER A 334 73.67 -4.87 29.76
CA SER A 334 73.58 -5.63 28.50
C SER A 334 72.36 -6.57 28.50
N PRO A 335 71.79 -6.89 27.32
CA PRO A 335 70.63 -7.77 27.22
C PRO A 335 70.94 -9.18 27.71
N CYS A 336 69.93 -9.80 28.32
CA CYS A 336 69.94 -11.20 28.72
C CYS A 336 68.53 -11.78 28.52
N ASP A 337 68.33 -13.04 28.91
CA ASP A 337 67.01 -13.71 28.92
C ASP A 337 66.89 -14.39 30.28
N ASP A 338 65.91 -13.98 31.10
CA ASP A 338 65.69 -14.53 32.44
C ASP A 338 64.77 -15.76 32.45
N GLY A 339 64.24 -16.14 31.28
CA GLY A 339 63.39 -17.29 31.07
C GLY A 339 61.94 -17.12 31.53
N ASP A 340 61.51 -15.92 31.94
CA ASP A 340 60.12 -15.61 32.25
C ASP A 340 59.41 -14.99 31.03
N PRO A 341 58.45 -15.70 30.40
CA PRO A 341 57.73 -15.18 29.24
C PRO A 341 56.81 -13.98 29.54
N GLY A 342 56.61 -13.61 30.82
CA GLY A 342 55.86 -12.42 31.24
C GLY A 342 56.68 -11.13 31.33
N THR A 343 58.00 -11.20 31.15
CA THR A 343 58.91 -10.06 31.21
C THR A 343 59.63 -9.84 29.88
N GLY A 344 60.08 -8.61 29.66
CA GLY A 344 60.90 -8.22 28.52
C GLY A 344 61.87 -7.12 28.89
N LEU A 345 62.77 -6.78 27.97
CA LEU A 345 63.93 -5.90 28.24
C LEU A 345 64.81 -6.42 29.38
N ASP A 346 65.09 -7.73 29.39
CA ASP A 346 65.91 -8.33 30.44
C ASP A 346 67.35 -7.87 30.30
N VAL A 347 67.89 -7.34 31.40
CA VAL A 347 69.25 -6.83 31.44
C VAL A 347 70.01 -7.40 32.61
N TRP A 348 71.30 -7.62 32.41
CA TRP A 348 72.22 -7.98 33.49
C TRP A 348 72.27 -6.83 34.50
N THR A 349 72.01 -7.13 35.77
CA THR A 349 72.11 -6.15 36.86
C THR A 349 73.58 -5.92 37.26
N THR A 350 73.83 -4.89 38.08
CA THR A 350 75.18 -4.63 38.65
C THR A 350 75.65 -5.72 39.61
N ALA A 351 74.76 -6.65 40.00
CA ALA A 351 75.06 -7.86 40.75
C ALA A 351 75.28 -9.10 39.84
N CYS A 352 75.27 -8.92 38.51
CA CYS A 352 75.34 -9.98 37.50
C CYS A 352 74.20 -11.01 37.63
N GLU A 353 72.97 -10.52 37.85
CA GLU A 353 71.72 -11.30 37.77
C GLU A 353 70.91 -10.83 36.55
N CYS A 354 70.30 -11.73 35.78
CA CYS A 354 69.42 -11.38 34.67
C CYS A 354 67.99 -11.16 35.17
N GLN A 355 67.40 -9.99 34.94
CA GLN A 355 66.04 -9.65 35.37
C GLN A 355 65.34 -8.78 34.32
N GLY A 356 64.10 -9.15 34.00
CA GLY A 356 63.22 -8.43 33.07
C GLY A 356 62.24 -7.45 33.72
N GLN A 357 61.65 -6.58 32.89
CA GLN A 357 60.52 -5.72 33.26
C GLN A 357 59.21 -6.37 32.81
N LEU A 358 58.16 -6.32 33.64
CA LEU A 358 56.85 -6.89 33.30
C LEU A 358 56.29 -6.28 32.01
N ILE A 359 55.87 -7.12 31.06
CA ILE A 359 55.23 -6.69 29.80
C ILE A 359 53.78 -6.31 30.10
N ASP A 360 53.38 -5.10 29.70
CA ASP A 360 52.01 -4.61 29.84
C ASP A 360 51.07 -5.18 28.75
N CYS A 361 49.76 -4.93 28.84
CA CYS A 361 48.76 -5.45 27.90
C CYS A 361 48.92 -4.93 26.46
N SER A 362 49.74 -3.91 26.23
CA SER A 362 50.09 -3.41 24.89
C SER A 362 51.39 -4.03 24.33
N GLY A 363 51.98 -4.99 25.05
CA GLY A 363 53.23 -5.64 24.65
C GLY A 363 54.49 -4.82 24.98
N VAL A 364 54.38 -3.79 25.82
CA VAL A 364 55.50 -2.91 26.18
C VAL A 364 56.02 -3.27 27.57
N ALA A 365 57.28 -3.68 27.65
CA ALA A 365 57.97 -3.91 28.91
C ALA A 365 58.05 -2.62 29.74
N GLY A 366 57.49 -2.65 30.96
CA GLY A 366 57.41 -1.49 31.87
C GLY A 366 56.35 -0.45 31.51
N GLY A 367 55.44 -0.77 30.58
CA GLY A 367 54.42 0.16 30.12
C GLY A 367 53.22 0.34 31.08
N PRO A 368 52.37 1.38 30.86
CA PRO A 368 51.27 1.74 31.75
C PRO A 368 49.98 0.92 31.55
N ALA A 369 49.86 0.12 30.50
CA ALA A 369 48.63 -0.58 30.13
C ALA A 369 48.42 -1.86 30.96
N LEU A 370 48.09 -1.71 32.23
CA LEU A 370 47.85 -2.83 33.15
C LEU A 370 46.34 -3.15 33.26
N PRO A 371 45.95 -4.38 33.61
CA PRO A 371 44.54 -4.72 33.86
C PRO A 371 43.87 -3.74 34.84
N GLY A 372 42.72 -3.20 34.45
CA GLY A 372 41.97 -2.17 35.18
C GLY A 372 42.39 -0.72 34.88
N THR A 373 43.30 -0.50 33.93
CA THR A 373 43.57 0.85 33.38
C THR A 373 42.70 1.11 32.15
N ALA A 374 42.42 2.39 31.88
CA ALA A 374 41.59 2.78 30.74
C ALA A 374 42.26 2.45 29.41
N CYS A 375 41.44 2.08 28.43
CA CYS A 375 41.84 1.80 27.06
C CYS A 375 40.80 2.36 26.08
N ASP A 376 40.96 2.08 24.79
CA ASP A 376 39.99 2.40 23.73
C ASP A 376 39.93 1.17 22.82
N ASP A 377 38.78 0.49 22.76
CA ASP A 377 38.60 -0.73 21.96
C ASP A 377 38.22 -0.42 20.50
N GLY A 378 38.04 0.86 20.17
CA GLY A 378 37.69 1.34 18.83
C GLY A 378 36.23 1.07 18.44
N ASP A 379 35.40 0.55 19.34
CA ASP A 379 33.97 0.35 19.12
C ASP A 379 33.20 1.59 19.60
N PRO A 380 32.54 2.33 18.70
CA PRO A 380 31.79 3.54 19.07
C PRO A 380 30.53 3.25 19.90
N ASP A 381 30.10 2.00 20.00
CA ASP A 381 28.89 1.59 20.72
C ASP A 381 29.16 1.17 22.18
N THR A 382 30.43 1.22 22.62
CA THR A 382 30.86 0.94 23.99
C THR A 382 31.53 2.15 24.64
N GLY A 383 31.59 2.17 25.98
CA GLY A 383 32.34 3.17 26.72
C GLY A 383 32.84 2.66 28.08
N ASP A 384 33.60 3.50 28.77
CA ASP A 384 34.37 3.14 29.98
C ASP A 384 35.30 1.92 29.76
N ASP A 385 36.00 1.90 28.61
CA ASP A 385 36.83 0.77 28.21
C ASP A 385 38.01 0.58 29.14
N MET A 386 38.18 -0.66 29.62
CA MET A 386 39.25 -1.02 30.54
C MET A 386 39.93 -2.31 30.10
N TRP A 387 41.25 -2.35 30.29
CA TRP A 387 42.02 -3.58 30.08
C TRP A 387 41.56 -4.68 31.04
N SER A 388 41.14 -5.82 30.47
CA SER A 388 40.74 -7.00 31.22
C SER A 388 41.94 -7.69 31.90
N SER A 389 41.69 -8.62 32.82
CA SER A 389 42.75 -9.49 33.38
C SER A 389 43.43 -10.38 32.33
N SER A 390 42.82 -10.51 31.15
CA SER A 390 43.33 -11.26 30.01
C SER A 390 43.95 -10.35 28.94
N CYS A 391 44.10 -9.05 29.22
CA CYS A 391 44.63 -8.05 28.30
C CYS A 391 43.78 -7.82 27.04
N ASP A 392 42.47 -7.99 27.16
CA ASP A 392 41.51 -7.53 26.16
C ASP A 392 41.02 -6.14 26.56
N CYS A 393 41.06 -5.17 25.64
CA CYS A 393 40.37 -3.91 25.84
C CYS A 393 38.88 -4.12 25.50
N MET A 394 38.00 -3.95 26.48
CA MET A 394 36.56 -4.10 26.30
C MET A 394 35.83 -2.99 27.05
N GLY A 395 34.92 -2.32 26.35
CA GLY A 395 33.97 -1.39 26.94
C GLY A 395 32.67 -2.03 27.42
N SER A 396 31.91 -1.25 28.19
CA SER A 396 30.53 -1.59 28.53
C SER A 396 29.60 -1.02 27.44
N PRO A 397 28.58 -1.77 26.98
CA PRO A 397 27.61 -1.26 26.01
C PRO A 397 26.99 0.06 26.47
N LEU A 398 26.92 1.04 25.58
CA LEU A 398 26.22 2.30 25.83
C LEU A 398 24.71 2.06 25.79
N ASP A 399 23.98 2.66 26.74
CA ASP A 399 22.53 2.76 26.65
C ASP A 399 22.08 3.85 25.66
N CYS A 400 20.78 4.02 25.46
CA CYS A 400 20.25 5.00 24.51
C CYS A 400 20.49 6.47 24.90
N LEU A 401 21.01 6.74 26.09
CA LEU A 401 21.46 8.07 26.53
C LEU A 401 22.99 8.22 26.46
N GLY A 402 23.71 7.21 25.96
CA GLY A 402 25.16 7.20 25.87
C GLY A 402 25.84 6.96 27.22
N VAL A 403 25.16 6.31 28.16
CA VAL A 403 25.73 5.93 29.46
C VAL A 403 26.23 4.49 29.40
N PRO A 404 27.53 4.24 29.62
CA PRO A 404 28.07 2.88 29.69
C PRO A 404 27.38 2.05 30.79
N GLY A 405 26.79 0.93 30.41
CA GLY A 405 26.09 0.02 31.32
C GLY A 405 24.79 0.57 31.92
N GLY A 406 24.17 1.57 31.28
CA GLY A 406 22.90 2.13 31.72
C GLY A 406 21.67 1.25 31.41
N ASP A 407 20.53 1.59 32.01
CA ASP A 407 19.29 0.80 31.94
C ASP A 407 18.36 1.23 30.79
N ASP A 408 18.66 2.33 30.09
CA ASP A 408 17.86 2.90 28.99
C ASP A 408 18.09 2.14 27.67
N LEU A 409 17.80 0.84 27.66
CA LEU A 409 17.96 -0.06 26.51
C LEU A 409 16.68 -0.12 25.67
N PRO A 410 16.75 -0.58 24.40
CA PRO A 410 15.56 -0.82 23.58
C PRO A 410 14.51 -1.68 24.32
N GLY A 411 13.29 -1.16 24.44
CA GLY A 411 12.18 -1.74 25.19
C GLY A 411 12.03 -1.23 26.63
N ALA A 412 12.98 -0.47 27.16
CA ALA A 412 12.84 0.21 28.45
C ALA A 412 11.85 1.39 28.34
N PRO A 413 11.09 1.69 29.41
CA PRO A 413 10.11 2.77 29.39
C PRO A 413 10.79 4.14 29.34
N CYS A 414 10.24 5.05 28.56
CA CYS A 414 10.72 6.42 28.41
C CYS A 414 9.53 7.41 28.37
N ASN A 415 9.78 8.68 28.03
CA ASN A 415 8.73 9.66 27.76
C ASN A 415 9.13 10.50 26.55
N ASP A 416 8.37 10.43 25.45
CA ASP A 416 8.69 11.14 24.21
C ASP A 416 8.16 12.58 24.17
N GLY A 417 7.34 12.95 25.16
CA GLY A 417 6.74 14.26 25.34
C GLY A 417 5.51 14.50 24.45
N ASP A 418 5.06 13.51 23.69
CA ASP A 418 3.86 13.60 22.87
C ASP A 418 2.60 13.25 23.71
N PRO A 419 1.67 14.19 23.91
CA PRO A 419 0.46 13.94 24.69
C PRO A 419 -0.53 12.96 24.02
N ASP A 420 -0.38 12.68 22.72
CA ASP A 420 -1.27 11.81 21.94
C ASP A 420 -0.79 10.35 21.90
N THR A 421 0.31 10.03 22.59
CA THR A 421 0.85 8.68 22.70
C THR A 421 1.07 8.26 24.17
N GLY A 422 1.16 6.96 24.40
CA GLY A 422 1.51 6.39 25.70
C GLY A 422 2.24 5.06 25.58
N ASN A 423 2.64 4.49 26.73
CA ASN A 423 3.52 3.31 26.78
C ASN A 423 4.84 3.52 26.02
N ASP A 424 5.44 4.70 26.17
CA ASP A 424 6.63 5.09 25.42
C ASP A 424 7.81 4.20 25.78
N THR A 425 8.47 3.67 24.74
CA THR A 425 9.64 2.81 24.91
C THR A 425 10.75 3.23 23.98
N TRP A 426 11.99 2.95 24.42
CA TRP A 426 13.15 3.12 23.57
C TRP A 426 13.11 2.12 22.40
N THR A 427 13.22 2.60 21.17
CA THR A 427 13.34 1.75 19.98
C THR A 427 14.74 1.16 19.82
N SER A 428 14.91 0.21 18.90
CA SER A 428 16.24 -0.32 18.53
C SER A 428 17.21 0.74 18.00
N ASN A 429 16.69 1.87 17.52
CA ASN A 429 17.47 3.01 17.05
C ASN A 429 17.59 4.11 18.11
N CYS A 430 17.35 3.79 19.40
CA CYS A 430 17.45 4.70 20.53
C CYS A 430 16.65 6.00 20.39
N SER A 431 15.48 5.90 19.74
CA SER A 431 14.46 6.93 19.76
C SER A 431 13.37 6.53 20.75
N CYS A 432 12.99 7.41 21.66
CA CYS A 432 11.83 7.22 22.51
C CYS A 432 10.57 7.50 21.69
N VAL A 433 9.67 6.52 21.59
CA VAL A 433 8.40 6.65 20.85
C VAL A 433 7.27 5.98 21.63
N GLY A 434 6.10 6.61 21.65
CA GLY A 434 4.87 6.06 22.20
C GLY A 434 3.99 5.34 21.18
N GLU A 435 3.11 4.48 21.69
CA GLU A 435 1.99 3.91 20.93
C GLU A 435 0.84 4.93 20.93
N PRO A 436 0.18 5.17 19.78
CA PRO A 436 -0.96 6.08 19.73
C PRO A 436 -2.11 5.57 20.59
N PHE A 437 -2.82 6.48 21.26
CA PHE A 437 -4.06 6.14 21.96
C PHE A 437 -5.16 5.72 20.98
N ASP A 438 -5.89 4.66 21.32
CA ASP A 438 -7.14 4.31 20.63
C ASP A 438 -8.30 5.22 21.09
N CYS A 439 -9.49 5.02 20.53
CA CYS A 439 -10.67 5.82 20.86
C CYS A 439 -11.19 5.65 22.29
N GLU A 440 -10.69 4.66 23.04
CA GLU A 440 -10.96 4.49 24.48
C GLU A 440 -9.85 5.08 25.37
N GLY A 441 -8.80 5.66 24.76
CA GLY A 441 -7.65 6.22 25.48
C GLY A 441 -6.68 5.16 25.96
N VAL A 442 -6.62 4.00 25.29
CA VAL A 442 -5.66 2.93 25.57
C VAL A 442 -4.53 2.98 24.53
N PRO A 443 -3.25 3.14 24.94
CA PRO A 443 -2.14 3.10 23.99
C PRO A 443 -2.05 1.75 23.30
N GLY A 444 -2.04 1.73 21.96
CA GLY A 444 -2.00 0.50 21.16
C GLY A 444 -3.28 -0.34 21.28
N GLY A 445 -4.38 0.27 21.72
CA GLY A 445 -5.66 -0.42 21.91
C GLY A 445 -6.40 -0.71 20.60
N PRO A 446 -7.38 -1.63 20.62
CA PRO A 446 -8.08 -2.08 19.42
C PRO A 446 -9.21 -1.15 18.96
N ALA A 447 -9.60 -0.13 19.73
CA ALA A 447 -10.74 0.75 19.39
C ALA A 447 -10.33 1.84 18.38
N LEU A 448 -10.08 1.43 17.14
CA LEU A 448 -9.65 2.32 16.05
C LEU A 448 -10.82 2.72 15.14
N PRO A 449 -10.74 3.85 14.42
CA PRO A 449 -11.75 4.22 13.42
C PRO A 449 -12.03 3.10 12.42
N GLY A 450 -13.30 2.75 12.23
CA GLY A 450 -13.77 1.65 11.39
C GLY A 450 -13.89 0.29 12.09
N VAL A 451 -13.43 0.17 13.35
CA VAL A 451 -13.61 -1.05 14.16
C VAL A 451 -15.02 -1.09 14.73
N PRO A 452 -15.69 -2.26 14.76
CA PRO A 452 -17.03 -2.39 15.32
C PRO A 452 -17.11 -1.96 16.78
N CYS A 453 -18.20 -1.29 17.13
CA CYS A 453 -18.56 -0.89 18.48
C CYS A 453 -20.07 -1.10 18.70
N ASP A 454 -20.61 -0.63 19.83
CA ASP A 454 -22.04 -0.64 20.14
C ASP A 454 -22.39 0.73 20.73
N ASP A 455 -23.17 1.53 20.00
CA ASP A 455 -23.57 2.89 20.43
C ASP A 455 -24.78 2.87 21.39
N GLY A 456 -25.39 1.70 21.58
CA GLY A 456 -26.55 1.46 22.43
C GLY A 456 -27.87 1.99 21.85
N ASP A 457 -27.90 2.49 20.62
CA ASP A 457 -29.11 2.94 19.93
C ASP A 457 -29.70 1.78 19.10
N PRO A 458 -30.90 1.27 19.45
CA PRO A 458 -31.53 0.19 18.69
C PRO A 458 -32.03 0.62 17.30
N ALA A 459 -32.00 1.91 16.97
CA ALA A 459 -32.38 2.45 15.66
C ALA A 459 -31.21 2.49 14.66
N THR A 460 -30.01 2.08 15.09
CA THR A 460 -28.82 1.98 14.25
C THR A 460 -28.29 0.55 14.25
N GLY A 461 -27.41 0.25 13.30
CA GLY A 461 -26.66 -0.99 13.25
C GLY A 461 -25.37 -0.85 12.45
N LEU A 462 -24.52 -1.87 12.50
CA LEU A 462 -23.14 -1.81 11.98
C LEU A 462 -22.33 -0.66 12.60
N ASP A 463 -22.47 -0.48 13.91
CA ASP A 463 -21.81 0.61 14.63
C ASP A 463 -20.30 0.46 14.56
N ALA A 464 -19.64 1.57 14.26
CA ALA A 464 -18.20 1.62 14.15
C ALA A 464 -17.67 2.93 14.73
N TRP A 465 -16.44 2.88 15.22
CA TRP A 465 -15.74 4.07 15.66
C TRP A 465 -15.51 5.02 14.47
N THR A 466 -15.88 6.28 14.60
CA THR A 466 -15.59 7.31 13.61
C THR A 466 -14.17 7.85 13.78
N THR A 467 -13.69 8.64 12.81
CA THR A 467 -12.41 9.37 12.91
C THR A 467 -12.40 10.41 14.03
N ALA A 468 -13.57 10.79 14.55
CA ALA A 468 -13.74 11.62 15.72
C ALA A 468 -13.82 10.82 17.04
N CYS A 469 -13.58 9.50 16.99
CA CYS A 469 -13.71 8.58 18.11
C CYS A 469 -15.08 8.60 18.79
N LEU A 470 -16.12 8.71 17.97
CA LEU A 470 -17.51 8.50 18.38
C LEU A 470 -17.94 7.13 17.87
N CYS A 471 -18.59 6.34 18.72
CA CYS A 471 -19.25 5.12 18.27
C CYS A 471 -20.58 5.53 17.64
N GLU A 472 -20.71 5.37 16.33
CA GLU A 472 -21.90 5.75 15.58
C GLU A 472 -22.32 4.61 14.66
N GLY A 473 -23.61 4.26 14.68
CA GLY A 473 -24.19 3.28 13.77
C GLY A 473 -24.93 3.88 12.58
N ILE A 474 -25.16 3.05 11.57
CA ILE A 474 -25.91 3.40 10.38
C ILE A 474 -27.41 3.21 10.68
N PRO A 475 -28.28 4.20 10.39
CA PRO A 475 -29.72 4.05 10.58
C PRO A 475 -30.27 2.77 9.95
N VAL A 476 -31.04 2.00 10.71
CA VAL A 476 -31.74 0.83 10.16
C VAL A 476 -33.04 1.26 9.49
N ASP A 477 -33.32 0.64 8.35
CA ASP A 477 -34.59 0.80 7.65
C ASP A 477 -35.72 0.02 8.35
N CYS A 478 -36.96 0.13 7.86
CA CYS A 478 -38.08 -0.58 8.50
C CYS A 478 -37.98 -2.12 8.43
N ALA A 479 -37.10 -2.65 7.57
CA ALA A 479 -36.81 -4.08 7.44
C ALA A 479 -35.67 -4.52 8.37
N GLY A 480 -35.11 -3.59 9.16
CA GLY A 480 -33.98 -3.84 10.05
C GLY A 480 -32.65 -3.93 9.34
N THR A 481 -32.54 -3.38 8.12
CA THR A 481 -31.31 -3.36 7.34
C THR A 481 -30.56 -2.04 7.59
N PRO A 482 -29.36 -2.05 8.20
CA PRO A 482 -28.53 -0.85 8.34
C PRO A 482 -28.22 -0.24 6.98
N GLY A 483 -28.53 1.04 6.79
CA GLY A 483 -28.36 1.75 5.51
C GLY A 483 -29.30 1.28 4.40
N GLY A 484 -30.33 0.52 4.75
CA GLY A 484 -31.32 0.02 3.80
C GLY A 484 -32.28 1.11 3.31
N THR A 485 -33.03 0.78 2.27
CA THR A 485 -33.96 1.70 1.60
C THR A 485 -35.43 1.35 1.81
N ALA A 486 -35.74 0.34 2.64
CA ALA A 486 -37.14 -0.01 2.93
C ALA A 486 -37.81 1.08 3.79
N PHE A 487 -39.04 1.42 3.46
CA PHE A 487 -39.80 2.46 4.18
C PHE A 487 -41.23 2.01 4.47
N ILE A 488 -41.86 2.68 5.43
CA ILE A 488 -43.28 2.47 5.73
C ILE A 488 -44.10 3.18 4.66
N ASP A 489 -44.84 2.42 3.86
CA ASP A 489 -45.68 2.92 2.79
C ASP A 489 -47.02 3.50 3.31
N SER A 490 -47.88 3.95 2.40
CA SER A 490 -49.17 4.57 2.75
C SER A 490 -50.14 3.57 3.40
N CYS A 491 -49.90 2.27 3.21
CA CYS A 491 -50.63 1.17 3.84
C CYS A 491 -50.09 0.80 5.23
N GLY A 492 -49.02 1.45 5.70
CA GLY A 492 -48.36 1.12 6.97
C GLY A 492 -47.52 -0.16 6.91
N THR A 493 -47.24 -0.66 5.72
CA THR A 493 -46.41 -1.85 5.49
C THR A 493 -44.97 -1.41 5.23
N CYS A 494 -44.00 -2.16 5.74
CA CYS A 494 -42.62 -1.97 5.35
C CYS A 494 -42.40 -2.51 3.93
N ALA A 495 -42.19 -1.61 2.97
CA ALA A 495 -42.09 -1.93 1.55
C ALA A 495 -40.85 -1.30 0.91
N GLY A 496 -40.52 -1.76 -0.30
CA GLY A 496 -39.30 -1.35 -1.01
C GLY A 496 -38.01 -1.96 -0.45
N GLY A 497 -36.88 -1.53 -0.99
CA GLY A 497 -35.55 -2.04 -0.59
C GLY A 497 -35.43 -3.56 -0.70
N THR A 498 -35.04 -4.21 0.41
CA THR A 498 -34.78 -5.66 0.51
C THR A 498 -36.03 -6.49 0.85
N THR A 499 -37.19 -5.87 1.08
CA THR A 499 -38.41 -6.55 1.54
C THR A 499 -39.05 -7.45 0.48
N GLY A 500 -38.84 -7.16 -0.81
CA GLY A 500 -39.54 -7.80 -1.92
C GLY A 500 -41.04 -7.47 -1.97
N VAL A 501 -41.50 -6.49 -1.18
CA VAL A 501 -42.86 -5.99 -1.16
C VAL A 501 -42.92 -4.72 -2.01
N GLU A 502 -43.84 -4.70 -2.98
CA GLU A 502 -44.08 -3.51 -3.82
C GLU A 502 -44.74 -2.41 -2.96
N PRO A 503 -44.22 -1.17 -2.96
CA PRO A 503 -44.82 -0.06 -2.24
C PRO A 503 -46.14 0.38 -2.87
N ASP A 504 -47.14 0.65 -2.05
CA ASP A 504 -48.43 1.24 -2.46
C ASP A 504 -49.04 0.54 -3.71
N PRO A 505 -49.25 -0.79 -3.66
CA PRO A 505 -49.78 -1.51 -4.81
C PRO A 505 -51.23 -1.09 -5.09
N ASP A 506 -51.53 -0.93 -6.37
CA ASP A 506 -52.87 -0.74 -6.96
C ASP A 506 -53.00 -1.79 -8.06
N SER A 507 -53.54 -2.94 -7.68
CA SER A 507 -53.51 -4.17 -8.49
C SER A 507 -54.44 -4.12 -9.70
N ASP A 508 -55.47 -3.26 -9.68
CA ASP A 508 -56.45 -3.14 -10.77
C ASP A 508 -56.48 -1.76 -11.46
N GLY A 509 -55.72 -0.79 -10.96
CA GLY A 509 -55.48 0.51 -11.56
C GLY A 509 -56.65 1.49 -11.39
N ASP A 510 -57.46 1.35 -10.36
CA ASP A 510 -58.63 2.19 -10.11
C ASP A 510 -58.33 3.47 -9.30
N SER A 511 -57.05 3.67 -8.94
CA SER A 511 -56.51 4.78 -8.14
C SER A 511 -56.76 4.70 -6.63
N PHE A 512 -57.25 3.57 -6.12
CA PHE A 512 -57.20 3.23 -4.70
C PHE A 512 -56.13 2.15 -4.46
N LEU A 513 -55.37 2.28 -3.38
CA LEU A 513 -54.36 1.28 -3.01
C LEU A 513 -55.06 0.01 -2.53
N ASP A 514 -54.49 -1.16 -2.78
CA ASP A 514 -55.07 -2.47 -2.41
C ASP A 514 -55.49 -2.57 -0.93
N CYS A 515 -54.83 -1.81 -0.04
CA CYS A 515 -55.14 -1.78 1.40
C CYS A 515 -56.30 -0.83 1.78
N LEU A 516 -56.64 0.11 0.90
CA LEU A 516 -57.73 1.07 1.03
C LEU A 516 -58.89 0.79 0.06
N ASP A 517 -58.68 -0.15 -0.87
CA ASP A 517 -59.62 -0.57 -1.88
C ASP A 517 -60.55 -1.67 -1.34
N ASN A 518 -61.86 -1.45 -1.45
CA ASN A 518 -62.85 -2.45 -1.07
C ASN A 518 -63.00 -3.58 -2.12
N CYS A 519 -62.35 -3.47 -3.28
CA CYS A 519 -62.24 -4.51 -4.30
C CYS A 519 -60.83 -4.58 -4.96
N PRO A 520 -59.77 -5.01 -4.24
CA PRO A 520 -58.35 -4.93 -4.67
C PRO A 520 -57.93 -5.63 -5.98
N GLY A 521 -58.84 -6.23 -6.72
CA GLY A 521 -58.54 -6.86 -8.01
C GLY A 521 -59.63 -6.64 -9.04
N THR A 522 -60.58 -5.73 -8.80
CA THR A 522 -61.70 -5.42 -9.69
C THR A 522 -61.98 -3.93 -9.70
N TRP A 523 -61.49 -3.27 -10.75
CA TRP A 523 -61.58 -1.82 -10.95
C TRP A 523 -62.94 -1.20 -10.56
N ASN A 524 -62.98 -0.35 -9.52
CA ASN A 524 -64.17 0.36 -9.05
C ASN A 524 -63.84 1.72 -8.40
N PRO A 525 -63.49 2.76 -9.18
CA PRO A 525 -63.04 4.05 -8.64
C PRO A 525 -64.06 4.82 -7.81
N ASP A 526 -65.32 4.38 -7.75
CA ASP A 526 -66.35 4.96 -6.89
C ASP A 526 -66.43 4.32 -5.50
N GLN A 527 -65.70 3.22 -5.28
CA GLN A 527 -65.56 2.51 -4.00
C GLN A 527 -66.91 2.26 -3.32
N LEU A 528 -67.94 1.98 -4.12
CA LEU A 528 -69.30 1.83 -3.62
C LEU A 528 -69.41 0.53 -2.81
N ASP A 529 -69.76 0.67 -1.55
CA ASP A 529 -70.10 -0.41 -0.62
C ASP A 529 -71.47 -0.07 -0.02
N SER A 530 -72.51 -0.69 -0.57
CA SER A 530 -73.89 -0.32 -0.28
C SER A 530 -74.40 -0.83 1.06
N ASP A 531 -73.81 -1.89 1.62
CA ASP A 531 -74.24 -2.47 2.90
C ASP A 531 -73.24 -2.25 4.06
N GLY A 532 -72.06 -1.71 3.74
CA GLY A 532 -71.08 -1.19 4.69
C GLY A 532 -70.23 -2.27 5.33
N ASP A 533 -70.04 -3.42 4.68
CA ASP A 533 -69.28 -4.54 5.21
C ASP A 533 -67.78 -4.49 4.90
N GLY A 534 -67.35 -3.54 4.06
CA GLY A 534 -65.97 -3.32 3.65
C GLY A 534 -65.57 -4.03 2.36
N VAL A 535 -66.48 -4.74 1.68
CA VAL A 535 -66.30 -5.30 0.35
C VAL A 535 -67.11 -4.46 -0.65
N GLY A 536 -66.54 -4.12 -1.80
CA GLY A 536 -67.24 -3.27 -2.78
C GLY A 536 -68.30 -4.03 -3.57
N ASP A 537 -69.36 -3.31 -3.96
CA ASP A 537 -70.52 -3.85 -4.69
C ASP A 537 -70.14 -4.61 -5.99
N VAL A 538 -68.98 -4.35 -6.58
CA VAL A 538 -68.51 -5.01 -7.82
C VAL A 538 -67.88 -6.39 -7.57
N CYS A 539 -67.31 -6.63 -6.39
CA CYS A 539 -66.58 -7.84 -6.04
C CYS A 539 -67.23 -8.60 -4.87
N ASP A 540 -68.29 -8.05 -4.30
CA ASP A 540 -69.12 -8.68 -3.29
C ASP A 540 -70.09 -9.70 -3.93
N ASP A 541 -69.96 -10.96 -3.51
CA ASP A 541 -70.81 -12.08 -3.94
C ASP A 541 -72.18 -12.11 -3.22
N ASP A 542 -72.34 -11.35 -2.12
CA ASP A 542 -73.46 -11.42 -1.18
C ASP A 542 -74.41 -10.20 -1.24
N VAL A 543 -74.06 -9.10 -1.93
CA VAL A 543 -74.91 -7.89 -1.98
C VAL A 543 -75.35 -7.48 -3.38
N GLY A 544 -76.67 -7.35 -3.51
CA GLY A 544 -77.30 -6.49 -4.49
C GLY A 544 -78.51 -5.84 -3.83
N ILE A 545 -78.33 -4.63 -3.30
CA ILE A 545 -79.35 -3.64 -2.92
C ILE A 545 -80.65 -4.22 -2.31
N LEU A 546 -80.81 -4.11 -0.99
CA LEU A 546 -82.11 -4.26 -0.32
C LEU A 546 -83.04 -3.07 -0.63
N ASP A 547 -83.52 -2.96 -1.87
CA ASP A 547 -84.65 -2.10 -2.18
C ASP A 547 -85.94 -2.91 -1.97
N HIS A 548 -86.55 -2.69 -0.80
CA HIS A 548 -87.90 -3.08 -0.38
C HIS A 548 -88.04 -4.32 0.53
N HIS A 549 -88.33 -4.03 1.81
CA HIS A 549 -88.86 -5.01 2.77
C HIS A 549 -90.09 -5.74 2.21
N GLY A 550 -89.96 -7.03 1.87
CA GLY A 550 -91.10 -7.96 1.88
C GLY A 550 -91.42 -8.81 0.64
N ALA A 551 -90.53 -8.94 -0.34
CA ALA A 551 -90.65 -9.93 -1.43
C ALA A 551 -89.40 -10.84 -1.49
N PRO A 552 -89.49 -12.10 -1.96
CA PRO A 552 -88.31 -12.96 -2.06
C PRO A 552 -87.23 -12.25 -2.87
N ALA A 553 -86.04 -12.13 -2.27
CA ALA A 553 -84.91 -11.38 -2.81
C ALA A 553 -84.67 -11.76 -4.28
N PHE A 554 -84.83 -10.78 -5.17
CA PHE A 554 -84.47 -10.89 -6.57
C PHE A 554 -83.10 -10.22 -6.71
N LEU A 555 -82.03 -11.00 -6.59
CA LEU A 555 -80.65 -10.49 -6.64
C LEU A 555 -80.06 -10.69 -8.03
N VAL A 556 -79.24 -9.74 -8.46
CA VAL A 556 -78.51 -9.78 -9.73
C VAL A 556 -77.07 -9.39 -9.44
N HIS A 557 -76.13 -10.31 -9.69
CA HIS A 557 -74.70 -10.09 -9.42
C HIS A 557 -73.80 -10.71 -10.51
N PRO A 558 -72.58 -10.18 -10.74
CA PRO A 558 -72.13 -8.86 -10.31
C PRO A 558 -72.98 -7.77 -10.98
N ASN A 559 -73.15 -6.62 -10.32
CA ASN A 559 -73.84 -5.48 -10.89
C ASN A 559 -73.27 -4.19 -10.30
N PRO A 560 -72.41 -3.45 -11.02
CA PRO A 560 -72.17 -3.51 -12.47
C PRO A 560 -71.54 -4.81 -13.01
N THR A 561 -71.75 -5.12 -14.30
CA THR A 561 -71.20 -6.32 -14.97
C THR A 561 -70.51 -5.96 -16.28
N THR A 562 -69.58 -6.80 -16.74
CA THR A 562 -68.98 -6.75 -18.09
C THR A 562 -69.62 -7.74 -19.07
N GLY A 563 -70.59 -8.53 -18.62
CA GLY A 563 -71.31 -9.44 -19.51
C GLY A 563 -72.19 -10.46 -18.79
N LEU A 564 -71.62 -11.29 -17.91
CA LEU A 564 -72.40 -12.35 -17.25
C LEU A 564 -73.00 -11.84 -15.95
N VAL A 565 -74.29 -12.12 -15.75
CA VAL A 565 -74.97 -11.89 -14.47
C VAL A 565 -75.68 -13.14 -14.00
N HIS A 566 -75.61 -13.40 -12.71
CA HIS A 566 -76.29 -14.46 -11.99
C HIS A 566 -77.54 -13.89 -11.32
N LEU A 567 -78.64 -14.61 -11.42
CA LEU A 567 -79.93 -14.27 -10.81
C LEU A 567 -80.18 -15.21 -9.64
N SER A 568 -80.03 -14.70 -8.42
CA SER A 568 -80.48 -15.42 -7.22
C SER A 568 -81.94 -15.09 -7.00
N PHE A 569 -82.83 -15.92 -7.57
CA PHE A 569 -84.28 -15.77 -7.50
C PHE A 569 -84.96 -17.13 -7.35
N SER A 570 -85.72 -17.31 -6.27
CA SER A 570 -86.45 -18.56 -5.99
C SER A 570 -87.95 -18.39 -6.20
N SER A 571 -88.42 -18.50 -7.45
CA SER A 571 -89.85 -18.60 -7.76
C SER A 571 -90.14 -19.71 -8.76
N PRO A 572 -90.99 -20.71 -8.41
CA PRO A 572 -91.39 -21.76 -9.32
C PRO A 572 -92.27 -21.25 -10.49
N GLU A 573 -92.75 -20.00 -10.40
CA GLU A 573 -93.58 -19.34 -11.41
C GLU A 573 -92.75 -18.57 -12.45
N ALA A 574 -91.44 -18.40 -12.24
CA ALA A 574 -90.56 -17.73 -13.20
C ALA A 574 -90.52 -18.48 -14.53
N ARG A 575 -90.83 -17.78 -15.63
CA ARG A 575 -90.85 -18.39 -16.98
C ARG A 575 -90.00 -17.62 -17.98
N LYS A 576 -89.83 -16.32 -17.77
CA LYS A 576 -89.26 -15.43 -18.79
C LYS A 576 -88.47 -14.30 -18.14
N ILE A 577 -87.42 -13.85 -18.81
CA ILE A 577 -86.63 -12.66 -18.48
C ILE A 577 -86.76 -11.67 -19.64
N THR A 578 -86.92 -10.40 -19.29
CA THR A 578 -86.95 -9.29 -20.25
C THR A 578 -86.00 -8.21 -19.78
N LEU A 579 -85.20 -7.69 -20.69
CA LEU A 579 -84.27 -6.59 -20.42
C LEU A 579 -84.71 -5.38 -21.24
N LEU A 580 -84.89 -4.25 -20.58
CA LEU A 580 -85.31 -2.98 -21.17
C LEU A 580 -84.16 -1.98 -21.09
N ASP A 581 -83.89 -1.23 -22.15
CA ASP A 581 -83.02 -0.06 -22.05
C ASP A 581 -83.74 1.12 -21.35
N LEU A 582 -83.04 2.23 -21.12
CA LEU A 582 -83.62 3.44 -20.50
C LEU A 582 -84.71 4.13 -21.36
N SER A 583 -84.78 3.83 -22.66
CA SER A 583 -85.88 4.30 -23.51
C SER A 583 -87.15 3.45 -23.36
N GLY A 584 -87.04 2.31 -22.67
CA GLY A 584 -88.11 1.33 -22.51
C GLY A 584 -88.21 0.33 -23.66
N ALA A 585 -87.20 0.28 -24.56
CA ALA A 585 -87.15 -0.71 -25.62
C ALA A 585 -86.66 -2.06 -25.07
N VAL A 586 -87.30 -3.16 -25.48
CA VAL A 586 -86.87 -4.50 -25.10
C VAL A 586 -85.62 -4.87 -25.91
N VAL A 587 -84.49 -5.06 -25.23
CA VAL A 587 -83.21 -5.43 -25.84
C VAL A 587 -82.88 -6.91 -25.70
N LEU A 588 -83.49 -7.58 -24.72
CA LEU A 588 -83.39 -9.03 -24.55
C LEU A 588 -84.73 -9.57 -24.06
N ASP A 589 -85.15 -10.68 -24.67
CA ASP A 589 -86.38 -11.40 -24.36
C ASP A 589 -86.03 -12.89 -24.43
N ALA A 590 -85.98 -13.56 -23.27
CA ALA A 590 -85.47 -14.92 -23.15
C ALA A 590 -86.25 -15.74 -22.11
N PRO A 591 -86.22 -17.09 -22.21
CA PRO A 591 -86.67 -17.95 -21.11
C PRO A 591 -85.90 -17.65 -19.82
N PHE A 592 -86.53 -17.88 -18.67
CA PHE A 592 -85.86 -17.69 -17.38
C PHE A 592 -84.63 -18.61 -17.25
N SER A 593 -83.50 -18.03 -16.86
CA SER A 593 -82.23 -18.68 -16.56
C SER A 593 -81.62 -18.00 -15.33
N SER A 594 -80.97 -18.78 -14.45
CA SER A 594 -80.25 -18.23 -13.29
C SER A 594 -78.91 -17.59 -13.68
N VAL A 595 -78.49 -17.72 -14.93
CA VAL A 595 -77.32 -17.03 -15.50
C VAL A 595 -77.75 -16.40 -16.82
N VAL A 596 -77.47 -15.11 -16.98
CA VAL A 596 -77.82 -14.32 -18.16
C VAL A 596 -76.55 -13.74 -18.76
N ASP A 597 -76.33 -14.01 -20.05
CA ASP A 597 -75.22 -13.48 -20.82
C ASP A 597 -75.64 -12.20 -21.54
N LEU A 598 -75.07 -11.09 -21.11
CA LEU A 598 -75.27 -9.73 -21.62
C LEU A 598 -74.08 -9.24 -22.46
N SER A 599 -73.06 -10.06 -22.71
CA SER A 599 -71.83 -9.68 -23.42
C SER A 599 -72.05 -9.12 -24.83
N ARG A 600 -73.25 -9.33 -25.41
CA ARG A 600 -73.64 -8.85 -26.74
C ARG A 600 -74.43 -7.55 -26.73
N LEU A 601 -74.74 -7.01 -25.56
CA LEU A 601 -75.44 -5.74 -25.43
C LEU A 601 -74.42 -4.59 -25.38
N ALA A 602 -74.84 -3.40 -25.80
CA ALA A 602 -74.00 -2.21 -25.69
C ALA A 602 -73.86 -1.80 -24.21
N GLN A 603 -72.74 -1.17 -23.85
CA GLN A 603 -72.56 -0.59 -22.52
C GLN A 603 -73.72 0.37 -22.20
N GLY A 604 -74.25 0.29 -20.99
CA GLY A 604 -75.39 1.11 -20.58
C GLY A 604 -76.15 0.56 -19.38
N THR A 605 -77.13 1.33 -18.92
CA THR A 605 -78.05 0.90 -17.87
C THR A 605 -79.26 0.21 -18.48
N TYR A 606 -79.57 -0.97 -17.95
CA TYR A 606 -80.72 -1.77 -18.31
C TYR A 606 -81.61 -2.05 -17.10
N VAL A 607 -82.83 -2.44 -17.39
CA VAL A 607 -83.77 -2.92 -16.40
C VAL A 607 -84.09 -4.37 -16.73
N LEU A 608 -83.66 -5.29 -15.86
CA LEU A 608 -84.04 -6.68 -15.93
C LEU A 608 -85.36 -6.90 -15.20
N THR A 609 -86.31 -7.57 -15.86
CA THR A 609 -87.59 -7.98 -15.28
C THR A 609 -87.81 -9.47 -15.50
N VAL A 610 -88.10 -10.21 -14.42
CA VAL A 610 -88.53 -11.60 -14.47
C VAL A 610 -90.06 -11.64 -14.53
N LEU A 611 -90.62 -12.43 -15.46
CA LEU A 611 -92.05 -12.55 -15.69
C LEU A 611 -92.54 -13.99 -15.45
N ASP A 612 -93.79 -14.12 -14.98
CA ASP A 612 -94.51 -15.39 -14.92
C ASP A 612 -95.08 -15.83 -16.29
N GLY A 613 -95.73 -17.00 -16.35
CA GLY A 613 -96.36 -17.52 -17.56
C GLY A 613 -97.55 -16.69 -18.11
N SER A 614 -98.04 -15.72 -17.35
CA SER A 614 -99.09 -14.78 -17.74
C SER A 614 -98.57 -13.39 -18.11
N GLY A 615 -97.24 -13.18 -18.01
CA GLY A 615 -96.60 -11.90 -18.29
C GLY A 615 -96.60 -10.92 -17.12
N ARG A 616 -96.87 -11.37 -15.88
CA ARG A 616 -96.79 -10.53 -14.68
C ARG A 616 -95.35 -10.44 -14.18
N PRO A 617 -94.86 -9.26 -13.77
CA PRO A 617 -93.54 -9.11 -13.18
C PRO A 617 -93.48 -9.76 -11.79
N LEU A 618 -92.49 -10.64 -11.63
CA LEU A 618 -92.18 -11.35 -10.39
C LEU A 618 -90.98 -10.73 -9.65
N GLY A 619 -90.08 -10.08 -10.38
CA GLY A 619 -88.89 -9.40 -9.83
C GLY A 619 -88.33 -8.43 -10.87
N ARG A 620 -87.70 -7.35 -10.40
CA ARG A 620 -87.10 -6.32 -11.26
C ARG A 620 -85.84 -5.79 -10.60
N SER A 621 -84.77 -5.62 -11.37
CA SER A 621 -83.53 -4.98 -10.91
C SER A 621 -82.95 -4.10 -12.02
N ARG A 622 -82.20 -3.07 -11.62
CA ARG A 622 -81.39 -2.24 -12.51
C ARG A 622 -80.05 -2.93 -12.69
N ILE A 623 -79.59 -3.05 -13.93
CA ILE A 623 -78.26 -3.57 -14.26
C ILE A 623 -77.45 -2.48 -14.95
N VAL A 624 -76.20 -2.32 -14.57
CA VAL A 624 -75.23 -1.48 -15.27
C VAL A 624 -74.26 -2.41 -16.01
N LEU A 625 -74.22 -2.31 -17.34
CA LEU A 625 -73.27 -3.03 -18.19
C LEU A 625 -72.16 -2.05 -18.60
N PHE A 626 -70.93 -2.35 -18.22
CA PHE A 626 -69.74 -1.61 -18.63
C PHE A 626 -68.98 -2.29 -19.77
#